data_AF-A0A1Y3NDH5-F1
#
_entry.id   AF-A0A1Y3NDH5-F1
#
_cell.length_a   1.000
_cell.length_b   1.000
_cell.length_c   1.000
_cell.angle_alpha   90.00
_cell.angle_beta   90.00
_cell.angle_gamma   90.00
#
_symmetry.space_group_name_H-M   'P 1'
#
loop_
_entity.id
_entity.type
_entity.pdbx_description
1 polymer ?
#
loop_
_entity_poly.entity_id
_entity_poly.type
_entity_poly.pdbx_seq_one_letter_code
_entity_poly.pdbx_strand_id
1 'polypeptide(L)'
;FCTKDFISLFVPKCQKCGLPIKGETVSALGGKYHKGCFTCVSCDKKFTSKSFYVYDGKPVCRYHFHKMNNTICKACNEPIEGQCIDIPEGRYHPDCFRCCEC
;
A
#
# COMPACT_ATOMS: atom_id res chain seq x y z
N PHE A 1 -7.11 28.36 -31.35
CA PHE A 1 -7.13 26.95 -30.97
C PHE A 1 -6.81 26.82 -29.48
N CYS A 2 -7.73 26.29 -28.68
CA CYS A 2 -7.64 26.30 -27.22
C CYS A 2 -6.80 25.10 -26.73
N THR A 3 -5.68 25.38 -26.08
CA THR A 3 -4.74 24.38 -25.54
C THR A 3 -5.35 23.43 -24.51
N LYS A 4 -6.56 23.71 -23.99
CA LYS A 4 -7.22 22.89 -22.97
C LYS A 4 -7.77 21.57 -23.52
N ASP A 5 -8.25 21.54 -24.76
CA ASP A 5 -8.86 20.34 -25.35
C ASP A 5 -7.83 19.27 -25.72
N PHE A 6 -6.67 19.66 -26.21
CA PHE A 6 -5.58 18.74 -26.56
C PHE A 6 -5.11 17.94 -25.33
N ILE A 7 -5.13 18.57 -24.16
CA ILE A 7 -4.75 17.95 -22.90
C ILE A 7 -5.80 16.90 -22.49
N SER A 8 -7.09 17.18 -22.64
CA SER A 8 -8.15 16.25 -22.23
C SER A 8 -8.19 14.97 -23.08
N LEU A 9 -7.77 15.05 -24.34
CA LEU A 9 -7.73 13.94 -25.29
C LEU A 9 -6.49 13.03 -25.13
N PHE A 10 -5.33 13.59 -24.78
CA PHE A 10 -4.06 12.85 -24.72
C PHE A 10 -3.54 12.61 -23.30
N VAL A 11 -4.08 13.27 -22.27
CA VAL A 11 -3.59 13.09 -20.90
C VAL A 11 -4.16 11.83 -20.26
N PRO A 12 -3.30 10.97 -19.68
CA PRO A 12 -3.77 9.83 -18.90
C PRO A 12 -4.61 10.29 -17.71
N LYS A 13 -5.76 9.66 -17.53
CA LYS A 13 -6.65 9.92 -16.40
C LYS A 13 -6.17 9.11 -15.19
N CYS A 14 -6.29 9.71 -14.01
CA CYS A 14 -5.98 9.02 -12.77
C CYS A 14 -7.06 7.98 -12.47
N GLN A 15 -6.69 6.72 -12.32
CA GLN A 15 -7.65 5.64 -12.03
C GLN A 15 -8.32 5.82 -10.66
N LYS A 16 -7.66 6.47 -9.68
CA LYS A 16 -8.25 6.73 -8.35
C LYS A 16 -9.30 7.85 -8.35
N CYS A 17 -9.05 8.95 -9.06
CA CYS A 17 -9.87 10.17 -8.95
C CYS A 17 -10.55 10.59 -10.26
N GLY A 18 -10.34 9.86 -11.37
CA GLY A 18 -10.92 10.12 -12.69
C GLY A 18 -10.42 11.38 -13.40
N LEU A 19 -9.62 12.21 -12.73
CA LEU A 19 -9.15 13.51 -13.23
C LEU A 19 -7.92 13.35 -14.16
N PRO A 20 -7.77 14.22 -15.18
CA PRO A 20 -6.63 14.21 -16.09
C PRO A 20 -5.34 14.64 -15.36
N ILE A 21 -4.29 13.81 -15.47
CA ILE A 21 -3.00 14.03 -14.80
C ILE A 21 -2.11 14.99 -15.62
N LYS A 22 -2.15 16.29 -15.30
CA LYS A 22 -1.25 17.26 -15.93
C LYS A 22 0.10 17.27 -15.22
N GLY A 23 1.09 16.58 -15.78
CA GLY A 23 2.47 16.55 -15.27
C GLY A 23 2.89 15.16 -14.80
N GLU A 24 3.47 15.08 -13.60
CA GLU A 24 4.12 13.85 -13.13
C GLU A 24 3.09 12.81 -12.67
N THR A 25 3.10 11.66 -13.34
CA THR A 25 2.21 10.52 -13.09
C THR A 25 2.98 9.32 -12.54
N VAL A 26 2.30 8.54 -11.70
CA VAL A 26 2.77 7.23 -11.24
C VAL A 26 2.03 6.17 -12.03
N SER A 27 2.77 5.37 -12.79
CA SER A 27 2.24 4.16 -13.43
C SER A 27 2.36 2.99 -12.45
N ALA A 28 1.23 2.41 -12.04
CA ALA A 28 1.17 1.28 -11.14
C ALA A 28 -0.06 0.43 -11.46
N LEU A 29 -0.03 -0.88 -11.21
CA LEU A 29 -1.20 -1.77 -11.39
C LEU A 29 -1.81 -1.72 -12.81
N GLY A 30 -1.00 -1.46 -13.84
CA GLY A 30 -1.48 -1.27 -15.21
C GLY A 30 -2.28 0.01 -15.46
N GLY A 31 -2.39 0.91 -14.47
CA GLY A 31 -3.06 2.20 -14.56
C GLY A 31 -2.14 3.38 -14.25
N LYS A 32 -2.65 4.60 -14.49
CA LYS A 32 -1.96 5.86 -14.17
C LYS A 32 -2.61 6.51 -12.96
N TYR A 33 -1.81 7.07 -12.07
CA TYR A 33 -2.25 7.73 -10.85
C TYR A 33 -1.52 9.07 -10.66
N HIS A 34 -2.13 10.01 -9.96
CA HIS A 34 -1.39 11.18 -9.47
C HIS A 34 -0.39 10.75 -8.40
N LYS A 35 0.77 11.41 -8.32
CA LYS A 35 1.73 11.25 -7.21
C LYS A 35 1.07 11.36 -5.83
N GLY A 36 0.10 12.26 -5.68
CA GLY A 36 -0.66 12.44 -4.44
C GLY A 36 -1.85 11.48 -4.27
N CYS A 37 -2.39 10.93 -5.36
CA CYS A 37 -3.49 9.96 -5.31
C CYS A 37 -3.00 8.53 -5.10
N PHE A 38 -1.73 8.24 -5.39
CA PHE A 38 -1.15 6.93 -5.14
C PHE A 38 -0.90 6.76 -3.63
N THR A 39 -1.94 6.29 -2.94
CA THR A 39 -1.97 6.11 -1.48
C THR A 39 -2.54 4.74 -1.13
N CYS A 40 -2.28 4.28 0.09
CA CYS A 40 -2.86 3.04 0.59
C CYS A 40 -4.38 3.15 0.70
N VAL A 41 -5.13 2.17 0.16
CA VAL A 41 -6.60 2.16 0.25
C VAL A 41 -7.16 1.99 1.67
N SER A 42 -6.34 1.54 2.62
CA SER A 42 -6.77 1.31 4.01
C SER A 42 -6.50 2.48 4.96
N CYS A 43 -5.52 3.33 4.65
CA CYS A 43 -5.13 4.43 5.53
C CYS A 43 -4.85 5.76 4.82
N ASP A 44 -5.06 5.81 3.51
CA ASP A 44 -4.79 6.96 2.63
C ASP A 44 -3.39 7.57 2.76
N LYS A 45 -2.45 6.83 3.35
CA LYS A 45 -1.07 7.26 3.51
C LYS A 45 -0.35 7.13 2.17
N LYS A 46 0.36 8.20 1.79
CA LYS A 46 1.22 8.22 0.60
C LYS A 46 2.34 7.20 0.76
N PHE A 47 2.61 6.45 -0.30
CA PHE A 47 3.79 5.61 -0.37
C PHE A 47 5.02 6.53 -0.40
N THR A 48 5.70 6.66 0.74
CA THR A 48 6.88 7.53 0.86
C THR A 48 8.09 6.89 0.19
N SER A 49 8.16 5.57 0.19
CA SER A 49 9.16 4.80 -0.54
C SER A 49 8.55 4.26 -1.83
N LYS A 50 9.34 4.13 -2.89
CA LYS A 50 8.93 3.56 -4.20
C LYS A 50 8.43 2.10 -4.10
N SER A 51 8.40 1.52 -2.90
CA SER A 51 7.89 0.20 -2.58
C SER A 51 6.44 0.30 -2.11
N PHE A 52 5.51 -0.12 -2.96
CA PHE A 52 4.09 -0.31 -2.64
C PHE A 52 3.74 -1.79 -2.76
N TYR A 53 2.70 -2.21 -2.04
CA TYR A 53 2.21 -3.59 -2.09
C TYR A 53 0.82 -3.58 -2.74
N VAL A 54 0.45 -4.73 -3.30
CA VAL A 54 -0.81 -4.91 -4.02
C VAL A 54 -1.56 -6.04 -3.35
N TYR A 55 -2.74 -5.74 -2.83
CA TYR A 55 -3.64 -6.74 -2.27
C TYR A 55 -4.97 -6.64 -2.99
N ASP A 56 -5.44 -7.74 -3.57
CA ASP A 56 -6.72 -7.80 -4.29
C ASP A 56 -6.88 -6.72 -5.39
N GLY A 57 -5.80 -6.47 -6.13
CA GLY A 57 -5.76 -5.42 -7.17
C GLY A 57 -5.78 -3.98 -6.65
N LYS A 58 -5.67 -3.77 -5.34
CA LYS A 58 -5.65 -2.45 -4.70
C LYS A 58 -4.28 -2.13 -4.09
N PRO A 59 -3.78 -0.90 -4.22
CA PRO A 59 -2.50 -0.51 -3.63
C PRO A 59 -2.64 -0.37 -2.11
N VAL A 60 -1.82 -1.08 -1.35
CA VAL A 60 -1.78 -1.08 0.12
C VAL A 60 -0.36 -0.85 0.61
N CYS A 61 -0.21 -0.22 1.78
CA CYS A 61 1.11 -0.05 2.39
C CYS A 61 1.62 -1.38 2.95
N ARG A 62 2.95 -1.48 3.13
CA ARG A 62 3.62 -2.64 3.72
C ARG A 62 2.90 -3.13 4.98
N TYR A 63 2.59 -2.22 5.89
CA TYR A 63 1.84 -2.54 7.11
C TYR A 63 0.47 -3.19 6.85
N HIS A 64 -0.37 -2.58 6.02
CA HIS A 64 -1.72 -3.09 5.75
C HIS A 64 -1.71 -4.38 4.94
N PHE A 65 -0.75 -4.54 4.03
CA PHE A 65 -0.54 -5.78 3.30
C PHE A 65 -0.29 -6.94 4.28
N HIS A 66 0.64 -6.77 5.22
CA HIS A 66 0.92 -7.77 6.24
C HIS A 66 -0.25 -7.97 7.21
N LYS A 67 -0.96 -6.88 7.58
CA LYS A 67 -2.15 -6.95 8.44
C LYS A 67 -3.26 -7.79 7.81
N MET A 68 -3.53 -7.62 6.52
CA MET A 68 -4.52 -8.41 5.79
C MET A 68 -4.07 -9.87 5.61
N ASN A 69 -2.77 -10.09 5.41
CA ASN A 69 -2.19 -11.43 5.25
C ASN A 69 -1.98 -12.17 6.59
N ASN A 70 -2.45 -11.61 7.71
CA ASN A 70 -2.25 -12.13 9.07
C ASN A 70 -0.76 -12.39 9.41
N THR A 71 0.16 -11.59 8.86
CA THR A 71 1.60 -11.67 9.14
C THR A 71 2.07 -10.53 10.05
N ILE A 72 1.15 -9.93 10.82
CA ILE A 72 1.48 -8.97 11.86
C ILE A 72 1.65 -9.67 13.20
N CYS A 73 2.66 -9.25 13.96
CA CYS A 73 2.87 -9.75 15.30
C CYS A 73 1.83 -9.14 16.24
N LYS A 74 1.07 -9.97 16.98
CA LYS A 74 0.09 -9.46 17.96
C LYS A 74 0.74 -8.70 19.13
N ALA A 75 1.97 -9.04 19.50
CA ALA A 75 2.67 -8.41 20.63
C ALA A 75 3.16 -6.99 20.30
N CYS A 76 3.87 -6.80 19.18
CA CYS A 76 4.43 -5.48 18.82
C CYS A 76 3.64 -4.73 17.75
N ASN A 77 2.62 -5.35 17.14
CA ASN A 77 1.85 -4.83 16.00
C ASN A 77 2.69 -4.57 14.74
N GLU A 78 3.93 -5.03 14.65
CA GLU A 78 4.78 -4.82 13.48
C GLU A 78 4.66 -5.95 12.44
N PRO A 79 4.87 -5.64 11.14
CA PRO A 79 4.84 -6.64 10.07
C PRO A 79 6.06 -7.58 10.17
N ILE A 80 5.78 -8.88 10.24
CA ILE A 80 6.81 -9.92 10.27
C ILE A 80 7.24 -10.21 8.83
N GLU A 81 8.44 -9.76 8.45
CA GLU A 81 9.10 -10.11 7.19
C GLU A 81 10.16 -11.18 7.45
N GLY A 82 9.73 -12.43 7.62
CA GLY A 82 10.62 -13.56 7.82
C GLY A 82 10.06 -14.58 8.79
N GLN A 83 10.90 -15.04 9.73
CA GLN A 83 10.53 -16.04 10.72
C GLN A 83 9.43 -15.49 11.63
N CYS A 84 8.29 -16.17 11.61
CA CYS A 84 7.18 -15.94 12.53
C CYS A 84 6.92 -17.23 13.30
N ILE A 85 6.54 -17.09 14.56
CA ILE A 85 6.04 -18.17 15.39
C ILE A 85 4.52 -18.18 15.20
N ASP A 86 3.98 -19.25 14.63
CA ASP A 86 2.54 -19.48 14.59
C ASP A 86 2.11 -20.31 15.80
N ILE A 87 1.18 -19.76 16.58
CA ILE A 87 0.48 -20.49 17.63
C ILE A 87 -1.03 -20.32 17.43
N PRO A 88 -1.87 -21.21 17.98
CA PRO A 88 -3.33 -21.07 17.90
C PRO A 88 -3.86 -19.71 18.40
N GLU A 89 -3.13 -19.04 19.30
CA GLU A 89 -3.52 -17.70 19.80
C GLU A 89 -3.14 -16.54 18.85
N GLY A 90 -2.25 -16.77 17.88
CA GLY A 90 -1.82 -15.77 16.91
C GLY A 90 -0.39 -15.95 16.40
N ARG A 91 0.08 -15.02 15.58
CA ARG A 91 1.47 -14.99 15.11
C ARG A 91 2.30 -13.98 15.88
N TYR A 92 3.54 -14.34 16.18
CA TYR A 92 4.49 -13.53 16.94
C TYR A 92 5.87 -13.52 16.29
N HIS A 93 6.65 -12.46 16.53
CA HIS A 93 8.08 -12.47 16.23
C HIS A 93 8.81 -13.43 17.18
N PRO A 94 9.88 -14.09 16.73
CA PRO A 94 10.71 -14.95 17.60
C PRO A 94 11.27 -14.19 18.81
N ASP A 95 11.55 -12.90 18.64
CA ASP A 95 12.04 -12.03 19.71
C ASP A 95 10.92 -11.55 20.66
N CYS A 96 9.70 -11.37 20.12
CA CYS A 96 8.54 -10.93 20.91
C CYS A 96 7.82 -12.06 21.65
N PHE A 97 8.08 -13.32 21.29
CA PHE A 97 7.56 -14.48 22.01
C PHE A 97 8.42 -14.72 23.26
N ARG A 98 8.43 -13.74 24.16
CA ARG A 98 9.12 -13.84 25.43
C ARG A 98 8.16 -14.47 26.43
N CYS A 99 8.54 -15.64 26.94
CA CYS A 99 7.78 -16.40 27.93
C CYS A 99 7.29 -15.48 29.04
N CYS A 100 5.97 -15.40 29.25
CA CYS A 100 5.34 -14.66 30.35
C CYS A 100 5.28 -15.52 31.63
N GLU A 101 6.28 -16.36 31.85
CA GLU A 101 6.50 -17.11 33.09
C GLU A 101 7.98 -17.01 33.45
N CYS A 102 8.26 -16.07 34.35
CA CYS A 102 9.38 -16.11 35.30
C CYS A 102 8.80 -15.82 36.67
#